data_AF-A0AAE0HLX3-F1
#
_entry.id   AF-A0AAE0HLX3-F1
#
_cell.length_a   1.000
_cell.length_b   1.000
_cell.length_c   1.000
_cell.angle_alpha   90.00
_cell.angle_beta   90.00
_cell.angle_gamma   90.00
#
_symmetry.space_group_name_H-M   'P 1'
#
loop_
_entity.id
_entity.type
_entity.pdbx_description
1 polymer ?
#
loop_
_entity_poly.entity_id
_entity_poly.type
_entity_poly.pdbx_seq_one_letter_code
_entity_poly.pdbx_strand_id
1 'polypeptide(L)'
;MSRPTSSASNKSFHSAKSHNSAGSKNSATSKTSAASKVSDSSYASAFSADSYVAKLTPGLDDAFEEMIKEVGDLGTSLQQERKAQSHISKRRDPNDLQKRTWTDAMQKEYKAYKDAVDRLGEAKAKHEASTKAAKASVKKPAAEQEAARLKALEDDRAWLDRAVDATTARLGFMQKYPDAFNTPIHKTHLIAAQDNMNSAKQALREINTQETKISDIHKIEAAKAARAGKGKEASSKGKGRAK
;
A
#
# COMPACT_ATOMS: atom_id res chain seq x y z
N MET A 1 -20.56 -11.33 -61.26
CA MET A 1 -20.01 -12.66 -60.90
C MET A 1 -19.65 -12.66 -59.42
N SER A 2 -19.94 -13.80 -58.81
CA SER A 2 -19.91 -14.26 -57.42
C SER A 2 -18.90 -13.69 -56.41
N ARG A 3 -19.39 -13.54 -55.17
CA ARG A 3 -18.64 -13.53 -53.91
C ARG A 3 -17.82 -14.83 -53.73
N PRO A 4 -16.86 -14.82 -52.80
CA PRO A 4 -16.90 -15.82 -51.75
C PRO A 4 -16.80 -15.24 -50.33
N THR A 5 -17.56 -15.91 -49.45
CA THR A 5 -17.61 -15.84 -47.99
C THR A 5 -16.66 -16.87 -47.36
N SER A 6 -16.12 -16.58 -46.17
CA SER A 6 -15.75 -17.52 -45.07
C SER A 6 -14.65 -16.86 -44.20
N SER A 7 -14.45 -17.11 -42.91
CA SER A 7 -15.17 -17.80 -41.84
C SER A 7 -14.49 -17.37 -40.53
N ALA A 8 -15.24 -17.35 -39.43
CA ALA A 8 -14.79 -16.94 -38.11
C ALA A 8 -13.88 -17.97 -37.41
N SER A 9 -13.04 -17.52 -36.48
CA SER A 9 -12.66 -18.34 -35.32
C SER A 9 -12.42 -17.48 -34.08
N ASN A 10 -13.39 -17.51 -33.18
CA ASN A 10 -13.29 -17.07 -31.79
C ASN A 10 -12.35 -17.99 -31.02
N LYS A 11 -11.34 -17.45 -30.33
CA LYS A 11 -10.69 -18.15 -29.22
C LYS A 11 -10.83 -17.34 -27.94
N SER A 12 -11.80 -17.79 -27.16
CA SER A 12 -12.02 -17.54 -25.74
C SER A 12 -10.80 -17.97 -24.92
N PHE A 13 -10.28 -17.07 -24.09
CA PHE A 13 -9.37 -17.45 -23.00
C PHE A 13 -10.16 -17.55 -21.71
N HIS A 14 -10.28 -18.79 -21.24
CA HIS A 14 -10.95 -19.13 -19.99
C HIS A 14 -10.10 -18.74 -18.78
N SER A 15 -10.81 -18.19 -17.80
CA SER A 15 -10.44 -17.97 -16.41
C SER A 15 -10.01 -19.28 -15.73
N ALA A 16 -8.83 -19.27 -15.10
CA ALA A 16 -8.41 -20.31 -14.15
C ALA A 16 -8.55 -19.80 -12.72
N LYS A 17 -9.58 -20.32 -12.03
CA LYS A 17 -9.78 -20.28 -10.58
C LYS A 17 -8.64 -21.01 -9.87
N SER A 18 -7.91 -20.36 -8.97
CA SER A 18 -7.08 -21.05 -7.98
C SER A 18 -7.92 -21.41 -6.76
N HIS A 19 -8.10 -22.71 -6.52
CA HIS A 19 -8.70 -23.23 -5.30
C HIS A 19 -7.72 -23.22 -4.14
N ASN A 20 -8.23 -22.80 -2.98
CA ASN A 20 -7.63 -22.91 -1.68
C ASN A 20 -7.99 -24.29 -1.09
N SER A 21 -7.05 -25.05 -0.55
CA SER A 21 -7.35 -26.11 0.44
C SER A 21 -6.20 -26.32 1.41
N ALA A 22 -6.56 -26.64 2.64
CA ALA A 22 -5.74 -26.64 3.84
C ALA A 22 -5.50 -28.06 4.38
N GLY A 23 -4.44 -28.21 5.20
CA GLY A 23 -4.18 -29.33 6.13
C GLY A 23 -3.38 -30.49 5.53
N SER A 24 -2.57 -31.27 6.24
CA SER A 24 -2.26 -31.41 7.67
C SER A 24 -1.28 -32.60 7.85
N LYS A 25 -0.32 -32.49 8.81
CA LYS A 25 0.36 -33.55 9.61
C LYS A 25 1.58 -34.38 9.09
N ASN A 26 2.69 -34.20 9.85
CA ASN A 26 3.59 -35.15 10.53
C ASN A 26 4.38 -36.24 9.78
N SER A 27 5.73 -36.18 9.85
CA SER A 27 6.64 -37.11 10.58
C SER A 27 8.10 -36.68 10.28
N ALA A 28 8.91 -36.25 11.24
CA ALA A 28 9.72 -37.03 12.18
C ALA A 28 10.75 -37.96 11.52
N THR A 29 11.98 -37.46 11.29
CA THR A 29 13.20 -38.26 11.54
C THR A 29 14.40 -37.34 11.82
N SER A 30 15.07 -37.67 12.92
CA SER A 30 16.21 -37.01 13.53
C SER A 30 17.53 -37.34 12.83
N LYS A 31 18.46 -36.39 12.80
CA LYS A 31 19.84 -36.59 13.31
C LYS A 31 20.64 -35.29 13.31
N THR A 32 21.37 -35.16 14.40
CA THR A 32 22.23 -34.08 14.89
C THR A 32 23.43 -33.79 14.01
N SER A 33 23.75 -32.51 13.81
CA SER A 33 25.12 -32.04 13.56
C SER A 33 25.23 -30.61 14.11
N ALA A 34 26.02 -30.48 15.17
CA ALA A 34 26.36 -29.20 15.77
C ALA A 34 27.32 -28.42 14.86
N ALA A 35 27.26 -27.09 15.01
CA ALA A 35 28.28 -26.11 14.63
C ALA A 35 28.57 -25.90 13.13
N SER A 36 27.90 -24.90 12.55
CA SER A 36 28.60 -23.87 11.76
C SER A 36 27.79 -22.57 11.80
N LYS A 37 28.05 -21.72 12.80
CA LYS A 37 27.74 -20.29 12.72
C LYS A 37 28.69 -19.63 11.71
N VAL A 38 28.63 -20.03 10.45
CA VAL A 38 29.36 -19.40 9.35
C VAL A 38 28.54 -19.68 8.09
N SER A 39 27.81 -18.67 7.58
CA SER A 39 27.70 -18.43 6.13
C SER A 39 26.63 -17.42 5.70
N ASP A 40 25.75 -16.91 6.57
CA ASP A 40 24.88 -15.78 6.17
C ASP A 40 25.67 -14.49 5.90
N SER A 41 26.83 -14.32 6.55
CA SER A 41 27.75 -13.19 6.25
C SER A 41 28.53 -13.39 4.94
N SER A 42 28.71 -14.62 4.47
CA SER A 42 29.52 -14.92 3.27
C SER A 42 28.73 -14.70 1.98
N TYR A 43 27.41 -14.95 2.00
CA TYR A 43 26.56 -14.72 0.83
C TYR A 43 26.29 -13.22 0.64
N ALA A 44 26.08 -12.47 1.73
CA ALA A 44 25.97 -11.01 1.68
C ALA A 44 27.29 -10.34 1.22
N SER A 45 28.44 -10.89 1.60
CA SER A 45 29.79 -10.43 1.22
C SER A 45 30.16 -10.67 -0.26
N ALA A 46 29.53 -11.64 -0.93
CA ALA A 46 29.77 -11.90 -2.34
C ALA A 46 29.04 -10.90 -3.27
N PHE A 47 28.08 -10.16 -2.72
CA PHE A 47 27.19 -9.25 -3.46
C PHE A 47 27.20 -7.80 -2.94
N SER A 48 28.10 -7.43 -2.00
CA SER A 48 28.32 -6.03 -1.66
C SER A 48 29.04 -5.33 -2.82
N ALA A 49 28.57 -4.13 -3.19
CA ALA A 49 29.16 -3.32 -4.26
C ALA A 49 30.68 -3.11 -4.05
N ASP A 50 31.11 -2.99 -2.79
CA ASP A 50 32.51 -2.83 -2.40
C ASP A 50 33.41 -4.01 -2.79
N SER A 51 32.89 -5.25 -2.79
CA SER A 51 33.64 -6.47 -3.13
C SER A 51 33.89 -6.62 -4.63
N TYR A 52 33.07 -5.99 -5.47
CA TYR A 52 33.19 -6.02 -6.92
C TYR A 52 33.98 -4.84 -7.46
N VAL A 53 33.84 -3.65 -6.86
CA VAL A 53 34.70 -2.48 -7.15
C VAL A 53 36.17 -2.81 -6.90
N ALA A 54 36.48 -3.56 -5.83
CA ALA A 54 37.83 -4.02 -5.53
C ALA A 54 38.42 -5.02 -6.55
N LYS A 55 37.61 -5.53 -7.48
CA LYS A 55 38.01 -6.48 -8.54
C LYS A 55 38.03 -5.85 -9.94
N LEU A 56 37.69 -4.56 -10.06
CA LEU A 56 37.75 -3.84 -11.32
C LEU A 56 39.21 -3.60 -11.71
N THR A 57 39.50 -3.73 -13.01
CA THR A 57 40.86 -3.55 -13.52
C THR A 57 41.03 -2.07 -13.89
N PRO A 58 41.96 -1.33 -13.23
CA PRO A 58 42.18 0.08 -13.53
C PRO A 58 42.54 0.29 -15.00
N GLY A 59 41.91 1.25 -15.67
CA GLY A 59 42.11 1.58 -17.08
C GLY A 59 41.20 0.81 -18.05
N LEU A 60 40.58 -0.29 -17.64
CA LEU A 60 39.65 -1.07 -18.47
C LEU A 60 38.20 -0.88 -18.05
N ASP A 61 37.97 -0.79 -16.74
CA ASP A 61 36.63 -0.73 -16.14
C ASP A 61 36.26 0.67 -15.63
N ASP A 62 37.06 1.70 -15.95
CA ASP A 62 36.93 3.06 -15.39
C ASP A 62 35.54 3.67 -15.61
N ALA A 63 34.97 3.50 -16.81
CA ALA A 63 33.61 3.98 -17.12
C ALA A 63 32.53 3.23 -16.31
N PHE A 64 32.78 1.98 -15.93
CA PHE A 64 31.88 1.18 -15.11
C PHE A 64 32.04 1.54 -13.62
N GLU A 65 33.26 1.85 -13.17
CA GLU A 65 33.55 2.35 -11.83
C GLU A 65 32.91 3.73 -11.59
N GLU A 66 32.96 4.62 -12.59
CA GLU A 66 32.34 5.95 -12.55
C GLU A 66 30.81 5.83 -12.44
N MET A 67 30.19 4.96 -13.24
CA MET A 67 28.75 4.67 -13.15
C MET A 67 28.37 4.05 -11.78
N ILE A 68 29.21 3.19 -11.20
CA ILE A 68 28.94 2.62 -9.86
C ILE A 68 29.00 3.71 -8.79
N LYS A 69 29.96 4.63 -8.88
CA LYS A 69 30.08 5.80 -7.98
C LYS A 69 28.86 6.72 -8.12
N GLU A 70 28.43 7.04 -9.34
CA GLU A 70 27.21 7.82 -9.59
C GLU A 70 25.95 7.17 -8.98
N VAL A 71 25.83 5.84 -9.04
CA VAL A 71 24.71 5.12 -8.41
C VAL A 71 24.83 5.13 -6.87
N GLY A 72 26.05 5.05 -6.33
CA GLY A 72 26.31 5.19 -4.89
C GLY A 72 25.94 6.57 -4.34
N ASP A 73 26.22 7.63 -5.11
CA ASP A 73 25.92 9.02 -4.76
C ASP A 73 24.41 9.32 -4.71
N LEU A 74 23.58 8.50 -5.38
CA LEU A 74 22.11 8.55 -5.30
C LEU A 74 21.54 7.94 -4.01
N GLY A 75 22.38 7.39 -3.13
CA GLY A 75 21.98 6.83 -1.82
C GLY A 75 21.19 5.52 -1.90
N THR A 76 21.14 4.88 -3.06
CA THR A 76 20.47 3.59 -3.29
C THR A 76 21.49 2.50 -3.60
N SER A 77 21.21 1.25 -3.21
CA SER A 77 22.13 0.17 -3.57
C SER A 77 22.01 -0.17 -5.05
N LEU A 78 23.12 -0.53 -5.69
CA LEU A 78 23.15 -0.92 -7.11
C LEU A 78 22.14 -2.03 -7.45
N GLN A 79 21.85 -2.89 -6.48
CA GLN A 79 20.86 -3.95 -6.61
C GLN A 79 19.42 -3.42 -6.59
N GLN A 80 19.14 -2.39 -5.79
CA GLN A 80 17.84 -1.70 -5.79
C GLN A 80 17.64 -0.98 -7.13
N GLU A 81 18.66 -0.29 -7.62
CA GLU A 81 18.61 0.41 -8.91
C GLU A 81 18.43 -0.58 -10.07
N ARG A 82 19.20 -1.68 -10.09
CA ARG A 82 19.02 -2.76 -11.09
C ARG A 82 17.63 -3.38 -11.03
N LYS A 83 17.07 -3.61 -9.82
CA LYS A 83 15.70 -4.12 -9.67
C LYS A 83 14.68 -3.09 -10.20
N ALA A 84 14.86 -1.82 -9.88
CA ALA A 84 14.02 -0.73 -10.36
C ALA A 84 14.06 -0.66 -11.89
N GLN A 85 15.25 -0.62 -12.49
CA GLN A 85 15.43 -0.59 -13.94
C GLN A 85 14.91 -1.86 -14.63
N SER A 86 15.11 -3.04 -14.05
CA SER A 86 14.54 -4.29 -14.59
C SER A 86 13.00 -4.29 -14.54
N HIS A 87 12.40 -3.74 -13.49
CA HIS A 87 10.95 -3.59 -13.42
C HIS A 87 10.42 -2.52 -14.37
N ILE A 88 11.15 -1.41 -14.54
CA ILE A 88 10.82 -0.35 -15.49
C ILE A 88 10.91 -0.88 -16.92
N SER A 89 11.99 -1.58 -17.29
CA SER A 89 12.18 -2.13 -18.63
C SER A 89 11.15 -3.21 -18.99
N LYS A 90 10.71 -4.02 -18.02
CA LYS A 90 9.62 -5.00 -18.21
C LYS A 90 8.23 -4.36 -18.40
N ARG A 91 8.02 -3.13 -17.92
CA ARG A 91 6.73 -2.43 -17.99
C ARG A 91 6.68 -1.35 -19.07
N ARG A 92 7.83 -0.98 -19.61
CA ARG A 92 7.95 -0.02 -20.70
C ARG A 92 7.60 -0.72 -22.01
N ASP A 93 6.69 -0.13 -22.77
CA ASP A 93 6.38 -0.59 -24.12
C ASP A 93 7.69 -0.56 -24.95
N PRO A 94 8.08 -1.64 -25.65
CA PRO A 94 9.26 -1.63 -26.51
C PRO A 94 9.23 -0.55 -27.60
N ASN A 95 8.05 0.02 -27.90
CA ASN A 95 7.87 1.16 -28.81
C ASN A 95 7.94 2.53 -28.11
N ASP A 96 8.02 2.57 -26.77
CA ASP A 96 8.21 3.80 -25.98
C ASP A 96 9.71 4.20 -26.00
N LEU A 97 10.18 4.59 -27.18
CA LEU A 97 11.56 5.03 -27.44
C LEU A 97 11.75 6.54 -27.28
N GLN A 98 10.66 7.31 -27.12
CA GLN A 98 10.74 8.76 -26.98
C GLN A 98 11.11 9.14 -25.55
N LYS A 99 12.34 9.66 -25.38
CA LYS A 99 12.71 10.41 -24.19
C LYS A 99 11.73 11.59 -24.09
N ARG A 100 10.90 11.63 -23.05
CA ARG A 100 9.85 12.65 -22.90
C ARG A 100 10.50 14.04 -22.93
N THR A 101 10.18 14.83 -23.95
CA THR A 101 10.65 16.21 -24.09
C THR A 101 9.77 17.14 -23.25
N TRP A 102 9.79 16.94 -21.94
CA TRP A 102 9.01 17.75 -21.00
C TRP A 102 9.75 19.02 -20.64
N THR A 103 9.05 20.14 -20.69
CA THR A 103 9.55 21.44 -20.18
C THR A 103 9.77 21.37 -18.67
N ASP A 104 10.59 22.27 -18.12
CA ASP A 104 10.83 22.34 -16.68
C ASP A 104 9.55 22.54 -15.87
N ALA A 105 8.60 23.31 -16.41
CA ALA A 105 7.27 23.49 -15.83
C ALA A 105 6.49 22.16 -15.76
N MET A 106 6.50 21.39 -16.84
CA MET A 106 5.89 20.05 -16.87
C MET A 106 6.55 19.11 -15.87
N GLN A 107 7.89 19.11 -15.78
CA GLN A 107 8.61 18.26 -14.83
C GLN A 107 8.26 18.61 -13.37
N LYS A 108 8.22 19.90 -13.04
CA LYS A 108 7.85 20.39 -11.70
C LYS A 108 6.42 19.97 -11.33
N GLU A 109 5.48 20.12 -12.23
CA GLU A 109 4.08 19.74 -11.98
C GLU A 109 3.89 18.23 -11.94
N TYR A 110 4.61 17.48 -12.77
CA TYR A 110 4.62 16.03 -12.70
C TYR A 110 5.16 15.53 -11.36
N LYS A 111 6.23 16.15 -10.85
CA LYS A 111 6.76 15.86 -9.51
C LYS A 111 5.71 16.13 -8.44
N ALA A 112 5.07 17.29 -8.47
CA ALA A 112 4.00 17.61 -7.51
C ALA A 112 2.84 16.60 -7.55
N TYR A 113 2.44 16.16 -8.75
CA TYR A 113 1.47 15.09 -8.91
C TYR A 113 1.97 13.76 -8.32
N LYS A 114 3.23 13.39 -8.55
CA LYS A 114 3.82 12.16 -7.99
C LYS A 114 3.90 12.21 -6.48
N ASP A 115 4.28 13.34 -5.90
CA ASP A 115 4.31 13.55 -4.45
C ASP A 115 2.90 13.37 -3.84
N ALA A 116 1.86 13.84 -4.52
CA ALA A 116 0.48 13.63 -4.08
C ALA A 116 0.07 12.14 -4.07
N VAL A 117 0.48 11.38 -5.09
CA VAL A 117 0.27 9.92 -5.15
C VAL A 117 1.03 9.19 -4.04
N ASP A 118 2.24 9.62 -3.73
CA ASP A 118 3.06 8.97 -2.71
C ASP A 118 2.48 9.23 -1.30
N ARG A 119 1.99 10.45 -1.03
CA ARG A 119 1.23 10.78 0.20
C ARG A 119 -0.05 9.97 0.36
N LEU A 120 -0.74 9.63 -0.74
CA LEU A 120 -1.87 8.70 -0.71
C LEU A 120 -1.41 7.31 -0.24
N GLY A 121 -0.29 6.81 -0.76
CA GLY A 121 0.31 5.55 -0.31
C GLY A 121 0.60 5.53 1.20
N GLU A 122 1.20 6.60 1.72
CA GLU A 122 1.48 6.76 3.15
C GLU A 122 0.19 6.81 4.00
N ALA A 123 -0.82 7.56 3.57
CA ALA A 123 -2.09 7.66 4.28
C ALA A 123 -2.81 6.31 4.34
N LYS A 124 -2.77 5.54 3.25
CA LYS A 124 -3.32 4.18 3.22
C LYS A 124 -2.59 3.24 4.19
N ALA A 125 -1.26 3.32 4.27
CA ALA A 125 -0.49 2.51 5.23
C ALA A 125 -0.87 2.85 6.69
N LYS A 126 -1.08 4.13 7.01
CA LYS A 126 -1.55 4.56 8.33
C LYS A 126 -2.95 4.03 8.63
N HIS A 127 -3.88 4.13 7.67
CA HIS A 127 -5.22 3.53 7.77
C HIS A 127 -5.16 2.03 8.10
N GLU A 128 -4.34 1.26 7.38
CA GLU A 128 -4.21 -0.19 7.61
C GLU A 128 -3.73 -0.50 9.04
N ALA A 129 -2.76 0.27 9.53
CA ALA A 129 -2.23 0.14 10.89
C ALA A 129 -3.27 0.50 11.96
N SER A 130 -3.95 1.64 11.81
CA SER A 130 -4.94 2.10 12.80
C SER A 130 -6.20 1.26 12.80
N THR A 131 -6.65 0.78 11.64
CA THR A 131 -7.77 -0.18 11.53
C THR A 131 -7.44 -1.49 12.24
N LYS A 132 -6.20 -1.99 12.10
CA LYS A 132 -5.75 -3.19 12.82
C LYS A 132 -5.76 -2.96 14.34
N ALA A 133 -5.26 -1.81 14.80
CA ALA A 133 -5.29 -1.45 16.22
C ALA A 133 -6.73 -1.33 16.77
N ALA A 134 -7.63 -0.69 16.03
CA ALA A 134 -9.04 -0.54 16.38
C ALA A 134 -9.80 -1.88 16.41
N LYS A 135 -9.44 -2.84 15.56
CA LYS A 135 -9.97 -4.22 15.62
C LYS A 135 -9.42 -4.99 16.83
N ALA A 136 -8.15 -4.80 17.16
CA ALA A 136 -7.55 -5.42 18.33
C ALA A 136 -8.11 -4.87 19.66
N SER A 137 -8.65 -3.65 19.66
CA SER A 137 -9.15 -3.02 20.89
C SER A 137 -10.50 -3.53 21.37
N VAL A 138 -11.26 -4.32 20.60
CA VAL A 138 -12.65 -4.73 20.91
C VAL A 138 -12.84 -5.38 22.29
N LYS A 139 -11.81 -5.99 22.87
CA LYS A 139 -11.85 -6.62 24.20
C LYS A 139 -11.33 -5.72 25.34
N LYS A 140 -10.83 -4.53 25.02
CA LYS A 140 -10.28 -3.56 25.96
C LYS A 140 -11.38 -2.72 26.64
N PRO A 141 -11.07 -1.96 27.70
CA PRO A 141 -12.01 -0.99 28.27
C PRO A 141 -12.59 -0.03 27.22
N ALA A 142 -13.81 0.47 27.44
CA ALA A 142 -14.52 1.32 26.48
C ALA A 142 -13.72 2.56 26.07
N ALA A 143 -13.04 3.21 27.01
CA ALA A 143 -12.18 4.36 26.74
C ALA A 143 -11.02 4.03 25.78
N GLU A 144 -10.38 2.86 25.95
CA GLU A 144 -9.31 2.41 25.04
C GLU A 144 -9.86 2.01 23.66
N GLN A 145 -11.06 1.44 23.60
CA GLN A 145 -11.75 1.17 22.34
C GLN A 145 -12.02 2.45 21.58
N GLU A 146 -12.60 3.44 22.25
CA GLU A 146 -12.94 4.73 21.68
C GLU A 146 -11.69 5.46 21.17
N ALA A 147 -10.61 5.54 21.96
CA ALA A 147 -9.37 6.19 21.54
C ALA A 147 -8.79 5.55 20.27
N ALA A 148 -8.77 4.22 20.17
CA ALA A 148 -8.30 3.53 18.98
C ALA A 148 -9.20 3.78 17.75
N ARG A 149 -10.52 3.90 17.96
CA ARG A 149 -11.50 4.18 16.89
C ARG A 149 -11.42 5.62 16.41
N LEU A 150 -11.20 6.58 17.30
CA LEU A 150 -10.98 7.98 16.95
C LEU A 150 -9.70 8.16 16.13
N LYS A 151 -8.61 7.47 16.50
CA LYS A 151 -7.38 7.48 15.70
C LYS A 151 -7.59 6.89 14.30
N ALA A 152 -8.33 5.78 14.20
CA ALA A 152 -8.67 5.19 12.91
C ALA A 152 -9.55 6.14 12.08
N LEU A 153 -10.55 6.78 12.67
CA LEU A 153 -11.40 7.78 12.01
C LEU A 153 -10.59 8.95 11.44
N GLU A 154 -9.60 9.44 12.19
CA GLU A 154 -8.70 10.50 11.72
C GLU A 154 -7.85 10.04 10.52
N ASP A 155 -7.27 8.84 10.59
CA ASP A 155 -6.47 8.30 9.48
C ASP A 155 -7.35 8.00 8.24
N ASP A 156 -8.59 7.56 8.43
CA ASP A 156 -9.56 7.32 7.35
C ASP A 156 -9.90 8.64 6.63
N ARG A 157 -10.06 9.74 7.38
CA ARG A 157 -10.25 11.09 6.81
C ARG A 157 -9.03 11.56 6.04
N ALA A 158 -7.84 11.39 6.61
CA ALA A 158 -6.61 11.72 5.90
C ALA A 158 -6.47 10.89 4.60
N TRP A 159 -6.82 9.60 4.64
CA TRP A 159 -6.80 8.76 3.45
C TRP A 159 -7.79 9.24 2.37
N LEU A 160 -9.01 9.61 2.77
CA LEU A 160 -10.00 10.20 1.86
C LEU A 160 -9.44 11.46 1.17
N ASP A 161 -8.94 12.41 1.95
CA ASP A 161 -8.43 13.68 1.43
C ASP A 161 -7.25 13.46 0.46
N ARG A 162 -6.29 12.60 0.84
CA ARG A 162 -5.16 12.27 -0.04
C ARG A 162 -5.57 11.55 -1.31
N ALA A 163 -6.62 10.74 -1.28
CA ALA A 163 -7.14 10.07 -2.47
C ALA A 163 -7.75 11.06 -3.46
N VAL A 164 -8.48 12.07 -2.96
CA VAL A 164 -9.03 13.16 -3.77
C VAL A 164 -7.91 14.06 -4.30
N ASP A 165 -6.94 14.45 -3.47
CA ASP A 165 -5.76 15.23 -3.88
C ASP A 165 -4.99 14.56 -5.01
N ALA A 166 -4.66 13.27 -4.85
CA ALA A 166 -3.90 12.51 -5.83
C ALA A 166 -4.65 12.35 -7.16
N THR A 167 -5.99 12.19 -7.11
CA THR A 167 -6.84 12.16 -8.31
C THR A 167 -6.81 13.52 -9.00
N THR A 168 -7.04 14.60 -8.24
CA THR A 168 -7.11 15.97 -8.75
C THR A 168 -5.80 16.39 -9.39
N ALA A 169 -4.66 16.10 -8.73
CA ALA A 169 -3.34 16.40 -9.28
C ALA A 169 -3.06 15.61 -10.57
N ARG A 170 -3.45 14.32 -10.62
CA ARG A 170 -3.27 13.49 -11.81
C ARG A 170 -4.09 14.00 -13.00
N LEU A 171 -5.40 14.19 -12.79
CA LEU A 171 -6.30 14.66 -13.85
C LEU A 171 -5.96 16.09 -14.28
N GLY A 172 -5.61 16.96 -13.33
CA GLY A 172 -5.15 18.32 -13.61
C GLY A 172 -3.90 18.35 -14.49
N PHE A 173 -2.90 17.50 -14.19
CA PHE A 173 -1.71 17.37 -15.04
C PHE A 173 -2.07 16.90 -16.45
N MET A 174 -2.93 15.87 -16.57
CA MET A 174 -3.36 15.33 -17.87
C MET A 174 -4.17 16.34 -18.69
N GLN A 175 -5.01 17.14 -18.02
CA GLN A 175 -5.81 18.17 -18.68
C GLN A 175 -4.95 19.33 -19.16
N LYS A 176 -3.96 19.74 -18.36
CA LYS A 176 -3.05 20.84 -18.72
C LYS A 176 -2.05 20.45 -19.80
N TYR A 177 -1.60 19.20 -19.80
CA TYR A 177 -0.64 18.67 -20.76
C TYR A 177 -1.19 17.41 -21.46
N PRO A 178 -2.15 17.57 -22.38
CA PRO A 178 -2.83 16.44 -23.02
C PRO A 178 -1.86 15.51 -23.79
N ASP A 179 -0.82 16.09 -24.39
CA ASP A 179 0.20 15.37 -25.15
C ASP A 179 1.37 14.85 -24.27
N ALA A 180 1.31 15.02 -22.94
CA ALA A 180 2.37 14.54 -22.05
C ALA A 180 2.47 13.00 -21.98
N PHE A 181 1.40 12.31 -22.35
CA PHE A 181 1.31 10.85 -22.36
C PHE A 181 0.79 10.35 -23.72
N ASN A 182 1.69 9.87 -24.57
CA ASN A 182 1.32 9.28 -25.86
C ASN A 182 0.44 8.02 -25.67
N THR A 183 -0.32 7.67 -26.70
CA THR A 183 -1.69 7.15 -26.69
C THR A 183 -2.04 5.92 -25.82
N PRO A 184 -1.18 4.91 -25.56
CA PRO A 184 -1.52 3.83 -24.62
C PRO A 184 -1.41 4.24 -23.14
N ILE A 185 -0.45 5.12 -22.81
CA ILE A 185 -0.12 5.49 -21.43
C ILE A 185 -1.24 6.35 -20.84
N HIS A 186 -1.87 7.22 -21.64
CA HIS A 186 -2.99 8.05 -21.18
C HIS A 186 -4.12 7.21 -20.54
N LYS A 187 -4.49 6.07 -21.14
CA LYS A 187 -5.49 5.14 -20.58
C LYS A 187 -5.09 4.61 -19.20
N THR A 188 -3.81 4.26 -19.02
CA THR A 188 -3.31 3.77 -17.71
C THR A 188 -3.40 4.83 -16.62
N HIS A 189 -3.19 6.12 -16.97
CA HIS A 189 -3.34 7.20 -16.02
C HIS A 189 -4.80 7.47 -15.65
N LEU A 190 -5.74 7.34 -16.60
CA LEU A 190 -7.19 7.40 -16.30
C LEU A 190 -7.63 6.26 -15.37
N ILE A 191 -7.16 5.03 -15.63
CA ILE A 191 -7.43 3.88 -14.74
C ILE A 191 -6.89 4.15 -13.34
N ALA A 192 -5.66 4.64 -13.23
CA ALA A 192 -5.09 4.97 -11.92
C ALA A 192 -5.81 6.12 -11.21
N ALA A 193 -6.33 7.12 -11.93
CA ALA A 193 -7.20 8.15 -11.35
C ALA A 193 -8.51 7.53 -10.81
N GLN A 194 -9.10 6.61 -11.57
CA GLN A 194 -10.28 5.86 -11.14
C GLN A 194 -10.00 5.02 -9.88
N ASP A 195 -8.84 4.37 -9.80
CA ASP A 195 -8.42 3.61 -8.62
C ASP A 195 -8.23 4.49 -7.38
N ASN A 196 -7.67 5.70 -7.55
CA ASN A 196 -7.59 6.69 -6.47
C ASN A 196 -9.00 7.09 -5.98
N MET A 197 -9.94 7.34 -6.89
CA MET A 197 -11.34 7.65 -6.52
C MET A 197 -12.06 6.45 -5.88
N ASN A 198 -11.75 5.23 -6.29
CA ASN A 198 -12.26 4.04 -5.62
C ASN A 198 -11.71 3.93 -4.19
N SER A 199 -10.45 4.31 -3.99
CA SER A 199 -9.85 4.42 -2.65
C SER A 199 -10.56 5.48 -1.79
N ALA A 200 -10.90 6.64 -2.36
CA ALA A 200 -11.70 7.66 -1.68
C ALA A 200 -13.08 7.12 -1.24
N LYS A 201 -13.79 6.42 -2.14
CA LYS A 201 -15.08 5.79 -1.81
C LYS A 201 -14.94 4.76 -0.68
N GLN A 202 -13.84 4.01 -0.66
CA GLN A 202 -13.58 3.05 0.40
C GLN A 202 -13.31 3.76 1.72
N ALA A 203 -12.45 4.78 1.74
CA ALA A 203 -12.18 5.60 2.93
C ALA A 203 -13.47 6.17 3.53
N LEU A 204 -14.37 6.69 2.71
CA LEU A 204 -15.67 7.20 3.17
C LEU A 204 -16.54 6.12 3.86
N ARG A 205 -16.51 4.87 3.36
CA ARG A 205 -17.22 3.75 4.02
C ARG A 205 -16.60 3.40 5.36
N GLU A 206 -15.28 3.46 5.47
CA GLU A 206 -14.57 3.21 6.73
C GLU A 206 -14.86 4.32 7.75
N ILE A 207 -14.88 5.60 7.35
CA ILE A 207 -15.32 6.73 8.18
C ILE A 207 -16.68 6.45 8.81
N ASN A 208 -17.69 6.13 7.98
CA ASN A 208 -19.05 5.82 8.46
C ASN A 208 -19.06 4.62 9.42
N THR A 209 -18.19 3.64 9.16
CA THR A 209 -18.04 2.47 10.02
C THR A 209 -17.45 2.86 11.38
N GLN A 210 -16.39 3.67 11.43
CA GLN A 210 -15.81 4.12 12.70
C GLN A 210 -16.80 4.98 13.49
N GLU A 211 -17.50 5.92 12.85
CA GLU A 211 -18.51 6.77 13.49
C GLU A 211 -19.63 5.94 14.13
N THR A 212 -20.11 4.91 13.40
CA THR A 212 -21.10 3.97 13.95
C THR A 212 -20.55 3.22 15.17
N LYS A 213 -19.32 2.72 15.09
CA LYS A 213 -18.69 1.99 16.20
C LYS A 213 -18.46 2.85 17.43
N ILE A 214 -18.07 4.11 17.25
CA ILE A 214 -17.93 5.08 18.35
C ILE A 214 -19.29 5.33 19.00
N SER A 215 -20.34 5.57 18.20
CA SER A 215 -21.71 5.74 18.71
C SER A 215 -22.19 4.54 19.51
N ASP A 216 -21.90 3.32 19.06
CA ASP A 216 -22.27 2.09 19.77
C ASP A 216 -21.55 1.96 21.12
N ILE A 217 -20.27 2.33 21.20
CA ILE A 217 -19.52 2.36 22.47
C ILE A 217 -20.22 3.31 23.46
N HIS A 218 -20.57 4.52 23.02
CA HIS A 218 -21.27 5.49 23.87
C HIS A 218 -22.63 4.98 24.37
N LYS A 219 -23.43 4.34 23.50
CA LYS A 219 -24.72 3.75 23.88
C LYS A 219 -24.55 2.66 24.94
N ILE A 220 -23.54 1.80 24.79
CA ILE A 220 -23.25 0.72 25.74
C ILE A 220 -22.84 1.29 27.10
N GLU A 221 -21.95 2.28 27.13
CA GLU A 221 -21.51 2.90 28.38
C GLU A 221 -22.65 3.66 29.08
N ALA A 222 -23.48 4.40 28.34
CA ALA A 222 -24.68 5.03 28.88
C ALA A 222 -25.65 4.01 29.50
N ALA A 223 -25.87 2.87 28.82
CA ALA A 223 -26.71 1.79 29.33
C ALA A 223 -26.14 1.15 30.61
N LYS A 224 -24.81 0.96 30.69
CA LYS A 224 -24.15 0.46 31.91
C LYS A 224 -24.28 1.45 33.07
N ALA A 225 -24.06 2.73 32.83
CA ALA A 225 -24.21 3.78 33.84
C ALA A 225 -25.64 3.85 34.39
N ALA A 226 -26.66 3.77 33.50
CA ALA A 226 -28.06 3.75 33.91
C ALA A 226 -28.42 2.53 34.79
N ARG A 227 -27.86 1.34 34.49
CA ARG A 227 -28.05 0.14 35.31
C ARG A 227 -27.38 0.26 36.68
N ALA A 228 -26.17 0.83 36.74
CA ALA A 228 -25.46 1.06 38.00
C ALA A 228 -26.19 2.07 38.91
N GLY A 229 -26.85 3.08 38.33
CA GLY A 229 -27.68 4.04 39.07
C GLY A 229 -28.90 3.40 39.73
N LYS A 230 -29.66 2.57 39.00
CA LYS A 230 -30.86 1.88 39.52
C LYS A 230 -30.56 0.89 40.66
N GLY A 231 -29.38 0.27 40.67
CA GLY A 231 -28.96 -0.65 41.73
C GLY A 231 -28.72 0.02 43.09
N LYS A 232 -28.31 1.30 43.11
CA LYS A 232 -28.07 2.04 44.37
C LYS A 232 -29.37 2.50 45.04
N GLU A 233 -30.41 2.77 44.27
CA GLU A 233 -31.69 3.28 44.80
C GLU A 233 -32.50 2.20 45.52
N ALA A 234 -32.48 0.96 45.00
CA ALA A 234 -33.16 -0.19 45.60
C ALA A 234 -32.55 -0.66 46.94
N SER A 235 -31.25 -0.43 47.17
CA SER A 235 -30.56 -0.85 48.40
C SER A 235 -30.78 0.11 49.59
N SER A 236 -31.29 1.33 49.38
CA SER A 236 -31.45 2.32 50.46
C SER A 236 -32.81 2.27 51.17
N LYS A 237 -33.85 1.66 50.55
CA LYS A 237 -35.21 1.58 51.12
C LYS A 237 -35.44 0.42 52.10
N GLY A 238 -34.45 -0.43 52.35
CA GLY A 238 -34.60 -1.64 53.19
C GLY A 238 -34.26 -1.51 54.67
N LYS A 239 -33.80 -0.36 55.18
CA LYS A 239 -33.23 -0.23 56.53
C LYS A 239 -34.08 0.52 57.57
N GLY A 240 -35.39 0.68 57.34
CA GLY A 240 -36.28 1.43 58.24
C GLY A 240 -37.55 0.69 58.64
N ARG A 241 -37.46 -0.47 59.31
CA ARG A 241 -38.60 -1.03 60.05
C ARG A 241 -38.16 -1.93 61.21
N ALA A 242 -37.70 -1.28 62.27
CA ALA A 242 -37.61 -1.79 63.65
C ALA A 242 -37.67 -0.52 64.52
N LYS A 243 -38.52 -0.33 65.53
CA LYS A 243 -39.46 -1.17 66.28
C LYS A 243 -40.74 -0.37 66.49
#